data_AF-A0A7W0S6D5-F1
#
_entry.id   AF-A0A7W0S6D5-F1
#
_cell.length_a   1.000
_cell.length_b   1.000
_cell.length_c   1.000
_cell.angle_alpha   90.00
_cell.angle_beta   90.00
_cell.angle_gamma   90.00
#
_symmetry.space_group_name_H-M   'P 1'
#
loop_
_entity.id
_entity.type
_entity.pdbx_description
1 polymer ?
#
loop_
_entity_poly.entity_id
_entity_poly.type
_entity_poly.pdbx_seq_one_letter_code
_entity_poly.pdbx_strand_id
1 'polypeptide(L)'
;MDAQAFAELSAEILRLHRHGAYDRALELVGDQFPKWGGRFAFWRACLATRLGNVALAVAVLDEALARGYWFPQRLLLEDEDLRALQGLPAFKRIMEHSRERQVAMEAEAKPEPLVREPTPAANRVTSLHLVFHGSNQNARGGVATRAGPRSAPRSTRVRAALSGRAR
;
A
#
# COMPACT_ATOMS: atom_id res chain seq x y z
N MET A 1 -1.32 -8.00 -17.69
CA MET A 1 -2.16 -9.12 -17.20
C MET A 1 -1.83 -9.47 -15.75
N ASP A 2 -0.58 -9.35 -15.33
CA ASP A 2 -0.10 -9.76 -14.00
C ASP A 2 -0.77 -9.05 -12.81
N ALA A 3 -1.21 -7.79 -12.97
CA ALA A 3 -1.82 -7.04 -11.87
C ALA A 3 -3.21 -7.57 -11.47
N GLN A 4 -3.99 -8.06 -12.44
CA GLN A 4 -5.32 -8.63 -12.18
C GLN A 4 -5.18 -9.99 -11.48
N ALA A 5 -4.32 -10.86 -12.01
CA ALA A 5 -4.02 -12.16 -11.39
C ALA A 5 -3.44 -12.01 -9.97
N PHE A 6 -2.54 -11.04 -9.77
CA PHE A 6 -2.04 -10.70 -8.45
C PHE A 6 -3.18 -10.25 -7.51
N ALA A 7 -4.10 -9.42 -7.98
CA ALA A 7 -5.22 -8.94 -7.17
C ALA A 7 -6.17 -10.07 -6.76
N GLU A 8 -6.46 -11.00 -7.68
CA GLU A 8 -7.28 -12.18 -7.42
C GLU A 8 -6.64 -13.12 -6.40
N LEU A 9 -5.35 -13.45 -6.58
CA LEU A 9 -4.61 -14.27 -5.63
C LEU A 9 -4.50 -13.61 -4.25
N SER A 10 -4.24 -12.30 -4.23
CA SER A 10 -4.20 -11.50 -3.00
C SER A 10 -5.53 -11.53 -2.25
N ALA A 11 -6.65 -11.41 -2.97
CA ALA A 11 -7.98 -11.44 -2.38
C ALA A 11 -8.24 -12.81 -1.74
N GLU A 12 -7.83 -13.90 -2.38
CA GLU A 12 -7.99 -15.25 -1.87
C GLU A 12 -7.13 -15.52 -0.62
N ILE A 13 -5.85 -15.13 -0.65
CA ILE A 13 -4.95 -15.23 0.53
C ILE A 13 -5.55 -14.48 1.72
N LEU A 14 -6.00 -13.25 1.50
CA LEU A 14 -6.60 -12.44 2.56
C LEU A 14 -7.94 -13.02 3.03
N ARG A 15 -8.71 -13.68 2.16
CA ARG A 15 -9.94 -14.38 2.52
C ARG A 15 -9.63 -15.56 3.44
N LEU A 16 -8.68 -16.41 3.07
CA LEU A 16 -8.25 -17.56 3.87
C LEU A 16 -7.69 -17.12 5.23
N HIS A 17 -6.87 -16.08 5.25
CA HIS A 17 -6.35 -15.47 6.48
C HIS A 17 -7.46 -15.02 7.43
N ARG A 18 -8.47 -14.29 6.93
CA ARG A 18 -9.62 -13.85 7.74
C ARG A 18 -10.43 -15.01 8.33
N HIS A 19 -10.42 -16.16 7.67
CA HIS A 19 -11.07 -17.38 8.15
C HIS A 19 -10.17 -18.27 9.02
N GLY A 20 -8.95 -17.84 9.32
CA GLY A 20 -7.99 -18.61 10.12
C GLY A 20 -7.37 -19.80 9.39
N ALA A 21 -7.60 -19.95 8.08
CA ALA A 21 -7.04 -21.01 7.26
C ALA A 21 -5.59 -20.66 6.83
N TYR A 22 -4.72 -20.49 7.82
CA TYR A 22 -3.37 -19.96 7.62
C TYR A 22 -2.45 -20.92 6.85
N ASP A 23 -2.60 -22.21 7.06
CA ASP A 23 -1.93 -23.28 6.32
C ASP A 23 -2.27 -23.21 4.82
N ARG A 24 -3.56 -23.09 4.48
CA ARG A 24 -4.03 -22.95 3.11
C ARG A 24 -3.60 -21.64 2.48
N ALA A 25 -3.65 -20.55 3.24
CA ALA A 25 -3.16 -19.27 2.76
C ALA A 25 -1.65 -19.33 2.47
N LEU A 26 -0.88 -20.06 3.29
CA LEU A 26 0.57 -20.20 3.13
C LEU A 26 0.92 -20.99 1.86
N GLU A 27 0.14 -22.01 1.50
CA GLU A 27 0.29 -22.76 0.24
C GLU A 27 0.18 -21.86 -1.00
N LEU A 28 -0.62 -20.81 -0.93
CA LEU A 28 -0.86 -19.88 -2.04
C LEU A 28 0.23 -18.81 -2.19
N VAL A 29 1.01 -18.55 -1.13
CA VAL A 29 2.05 -17.52 -1.16
C VAL A 29 3.32 -18.09 -1.80
N GLY A 30 3.72 -17.57 -2.95
CA GLY A 30 4.94 -17.98 -3.64
C GLY A 30 5.61 -16.88 -4.47
N ASP A 31 6.60 -17.27 -5.26
CA ASP A 31 7.43 -16.35 -6.06
C ASP A 31 6.84 -16.06 -7.46
N GLN A 32 5.55 -16.36 -7.70
CA GLN A 32 4.95 -16.25 -9.03
C GLN A 32 4.88 -14.81 -9.54
N PHE A 33 4.99 -13.83 -8.64
CA PHE A 33 4.96 -12.42 -9.00
C PHE A 33 6.13 -11.64 -8.37
N PRO A 34 7.34 -11.65 -8.98
CA PRO A 34 8.54 -11.02 -8.44
C PRO A 34 8.38 -9.52 -8.12
N LYS A 35 7.56 -8.81 -8.90
CA LYS A 35 7.22 -7.39 -8.68
C LYS A 35 6.60 -7.12 -7.31
N TRP A 36 5.85 -8.08 -6.76
CA TRP A 36 5.21 -7.98 -5.44
C TRP A 36 5.86 -8.90 -4.41
N GLY A 37 7.10 -9.36 -4.65
CA GLY A 37 7.81 -10.32 -3.79
C GLY A 37 7.88 -9.88 -2.32
N GLY A 38 8.14 -8.60 -2.04
CA GLY A 38 8.11 -8.08 -0.67
C GLY A 38 6.74 -8.24 0.00
N ARG A 39 5.64 -8.07 -0.75
CA ARG A 39 4.28 -8.25 -0.20
C ARG A 39 3.97 -9.71 0.11
N PHE A 40 4.42 -10.64 -0.73
CA PHE A 40 4.31 -12.07 -0.45
C PHE A 40 5.19 -12.49 0.72
N ALA A 41 6.43 -11.99 0.82
CA ALA A 41 7.29 -12.26 1.97
C ALA A 41 6.63 -11.79 3.28
N PHE A 42 6.03 -10.60 3.29
CA PHE A 42 5.29 -10.10 4.45
C PHE A 42 4.14 -11.05 4.84
N TRP A 43 3.27 -11.40 3.89
CA TRP A 43 2.15 -12.31 4.17
C TRP A 43 2.62 -13.69 4.62
N ARG A 44 3.66 -14.24 4.00
CA ARG A 44 4.27 -15.52 4.38
C ARG A 44 4.77 -15.47 5.83
N ALA A 45 5.40 -14.36 6.24
CA ALA A 45 5.86 -14.18 7.61
C ALA A 45 4.71 -14.08 8.63
N CYS A 46 3.66 -13.32 8.31
CA CYS A 46 2.45 -13.25 9.13
C CYS A 46 1.82 -14.64 9.31
N LEU A 47 1.59 -15.35 8.20
CA LEU A 47 1.00 -16.69 8.20
C LEU A 47 1.86 -17.70 8.97
N ALA A 48 3.18 -17.68 8.77
CA ALA A 48 4.10 -18.54 9.51
C ALA A 48 4.05 -18.25 11.02
N THR A 49 3.95 -16.98 11.42
CA THR A 49 3.85 -16.60 12.83
C THR A 49 2.53 -17.05 13.44
N ARG A 50 1.42 -16.93 12.71
CA ARG A 50 0.10 -17.43 13.14
C ARG A 50 0.03 -18.95 13.29
N LEU A 51 0.87 -19.68 12.55
CA LEU A 51 1.06 -21.13 12.70
C LEU A 51 2.09 -21.49 13.78
N GLY A 52 2.63 -20.52 14.51
CA GLY A 52 3.65 -20.73 15.54
C GLY A 52 5.06 -20.98 15.01
N ASN A 53 5.27 -20.91 13.69
CA ASN A 53 6.57 -21.11 13.06
C ASN A 53 7.37 -19.80 13.01
N VAL A 54 7.83 -19.39 14.19
CA VAL A 54 8.62 -18.17 14.41
C VAL A 54 9.92 -18.17 13.60
N ALA A 55 10.60 -19.32 13.52
CA ALA A 55 11.87 -19.44 12.79
C ALA A 55 11.68 -19.17 11.30
N LEU A 56 10.64 -19.75 10.70
CA LEU A 56 10.29 -19.50 9.29
C LEU A 56 9.92 -18.04 9.07
N ALA A 57 9.13 -17.43 9.95
CA ALA A 57 8.70 -16.04 9.79
C ALA A 57 9.90 -15.08 9.75
N VAL A 58 10.86 -15.25 10.67
CA VAL A 58 12.10 -14.46 10.69
C VAL A 58 12.94 -14.72 9.44
N ALA A 59 13.14 -15.98 9.06
CA ALA A 59 13.94 -16.33 7.88
C ALA A 59 13.38 -15.70 6.60
N VAL A 60 12.06 -15.75 6.40
CA VAL A 60 11.38 -15.18 5.23
C VAL A 60 11.57 -13.66 5.15
N LEU A 61 11.47 -12.96 6.28
CA LEU A 61 11.69 -11.51 6.31
C LEU A 61 13.15 -11.16 6.02
N ASP A 62 14.10 -11.91 6.60
CA ASP A 62 15.53 -11.70 6.41
C ASP A 62 15.95 -11.96 4.94
N GLU A 63 15.45 -13.04 4.33
CA GLU A 63 15.62 -13.33 2.91
C GLU A 63 15.04 -12.22 2.02
N ALA A 64 13.89 -11.66 2.40
CA ALA A 64 13.31 -10.55 1.67
C ALA A 64 14.18 -9.28 1.74
N LEU A 65 14.78 -9.00 2.90
CA LEU A 65 15.77 -7.92 3.03
C LEU A 65 17.00 -8.16 2.15
N ALA A 66 17.52 -9.39 2.13
CA ALA A 66 18.64 -9.77 1.26
C ALA A 66 18.32 -9.59 -0.23
N ARG A 67 17.05 -9.73 -0.61
CA ARG A 67 16.53 -9.46 -1.98
C ARG A 67 16.27 -7.97 -2.24
N GLY A 68 16.57 -7.08 -1.29
CA GLY A 68 16.41 -5.63 -1.42
C GLY A 68 15.02 -5.10 -1.10
N TYR A 69 14.09 -5.95 -0.64
CA TYR A 69 12.82 -5.48 -0.11
C TYR A 69 13.01 -4.85 1.28
N TRP A 70 12.07 -4.02 1.69
CA TRP A 70 12.02 -3.44 3.03
C TRP A 70 10.56 -3.26 3.43
N PHE A 71 10.30 -3.18 4.74
CA PHE A 71 8.94 -3.13 5.27
C PHE A 71 8.73 -1.85 6.08
N PRO A 72 7.68 -1.06 5.83
CA PRO A 72 7.36 0.10 6.65
C PRO A 72 7.32 -0.25 8.15
N GLN A 73 7.93 0.58 9.00
CA GLN A 73 7.96 0.34 10.45
C GLN A 73 6.58 0.07 11.03
N ARG A 74 5.59 0.84 10.56
CA ARG A 74 4.19 0.67 10.92
C ARG A 74 3.72 -0.77 10.75
N LEU A 75 4.03 -1.42 9.64
CA LEU A 75 3.60 -2.80 9.38
C LEU A 75 4.28 -3.80 10.32
N LEU A 76 5.57 -3.60 10.64
CA LEU A 76 6.28 -4.52 11.54
C LEU A 76 5.85 -4.36 13.01
N LEU A 77 5.42 -3.16 13.42
CA LEU A 77 5.06 -2.84 14.80
C LEU A 77 3.57 -3.00 15.12
N GLU A 78 2.68 -2.65 14.17
CA GLU A 78 1.24 -2.60 14.42
C GLU A 78 0.52 -3.88 13.96
N ASP A 79 1.12 -4.70 13.09
CA ASP A 79 0.48 -5.94 12.64
C ASP A 79 0.45 -6.98 13.77
N GLU A 80 -0.77 -7.35 14.17
CA GLU A 80 -1.01 -8.28 15.27
C GLU A 80 -0.45 -9.68 14.99
N ASP A 81 -0.39 -10.10 13.73
CA ASP A 81 0.15 -11.41 13.37
C ASP A 81 1.64 -11.52 13.72
N LEU A 82 2.36 -10.40 13.73
CA LEU A 82 3.80 -10.35 14.03
C LEU A 82 4.09 -10.09 15.50
N ARG A 83 3.08 -9.96 16.37
CA ARG A 83 3.27 -9.63 17.80
C ARG A 83 4.23 -10.58 18.50
N ALA A 84 4.19 -11.88 18.16
CA ALA A 84 5.09 -12.89 18.74
C ALA A 84 6.57 -12.69 18.35
N LEU A 85 6.86 -11.95 17.28
CA LEU A 85 8.21 -11.70 16.80
C LEU A 85 8.87 -10.47 17.46
N GLN A 86 8.09 -9.51 17.97
CA GLN A 86 8.59 -8.19 18.40
C GLN A 86 9.67 -8.23 19.49
N GLY A 87 9.65 -9.26 20.33
CA GLY A 87 10.66 -9.46 21.38
C GLY A 87 11.99 -10.03 20.88
N LEU A 88 12.02 -10.60 19.67
CA LEU A 88 13.15 -11.39 19.19
C LEU A 88 14.30 -10.49 18.70
N PRO A 89 15.55 -10.77 19.11
CA PRO A 89 16.71 -10.01 18.61
C PRO A 89 16.81 -10.01 17.08
N ALA A 90 16.49 -11.13 16.42
CA ALA A 90 16.52 -11.22 14.97
C ALA A 90 15.49 -10.30 14.30
N PHE A 91 14.26 -10.24 14.84
CA PHE A 91 13.22 -9.35 14.32
C PHE A 91 13.55 -7.88 14.58
N LYS A 92 14.20 -7.55 15.70
CA LYS A 92 14.70 -6.19 15.97
C LYS A 92 15.71 -5.72 14.92
N ARG A 93 16.61 -6.59 14.45
CA ARG A 93 17.52 -6.26 13.34
C ARG A 93 16.77 -5.99 12.03
N ILE A 94 15.76 -6.80 11.73
CA ILE A 94 14.90 -6.61 10.54
C ILE A 94 14.18 -5.25 10.61
N MET A 95 13.66 -4.90 11.79
CA MET A 95 13.06 -3.58 12.03
C MET A 95 14.09 -2.48 11.81
N GLU A 96 15.28 -2.53 12.42
CA GLU A 96 16.27 -1.47 12.25
C GLU A 96 16.69 -1.28 10.79
N HIS A 97 16.98 -2.37 10.08
CA HIS A 97 17.31 -2.31 8.65
C HIS A 97 16.18 -1.66 7.84
N SER A 98 14.93 -2.05 8.09
CA SER A 98 13.80 -1.46 7.38
C SER A 98 13.59 0.01 7.72
N ARG A 99 13.92 0.44 8.96
CA ARG A 99 13.87 1.84 9.39
C ARG A 99 14.88 2.69 8.61
N GLU A 100 16.12 2.23 8.51
CA GLU A 100 17.18 2.91 7.76
C GLU A 100 16.78 3.10 6.30
N ARG A 101 16.25 2.04 5.67
CA ARG A 101 15.75 2.10 4.29
C ARG A 101 14.58 3.08 4.14
N GLN A 102 13.63 3.06 5.08
CA GLN A 102 12.51 4.00 5.06
C GLN A 102 12.99 5.46 5.14
N VAL A 103 13.90 5.79 6.07
CA VAL A 103 14.47 7.14 6.21
C VAL A 103 15.19 7.59 4.93
N ALA A 104 15.98 6.71 4.32
CA ALA A 104 16.66 7.02 3.07
C ALA A 104 15.67 7.33 1.93
N MET A 105 14.61 6.53 1.79
CA MET A 105 13.58 6.75 0.76
C MET A 105 12.76 8.03 1.02
N GLU A 106 12.45 8.34 2.28
CA GLU A 106 11.76 9.58 2.65
C GLU A 106 12.62 10.82 2.37
N ALA A 107 13.93 10.76 2.62
CA ALA A 107 14.85 11.85 2.32
C ALA A 107 14.99 12.12 0.81
N GLU A 108 14.87 11.08 -0.01
CA GLU A 108 14.94 11.17 -1.48
C GLU A 108 13.58 11.47 -2.14
N ALA A 109 12.49 11.40 -1.38
CA ALA A 109 11.14 11.53 -1.91
C ALA A 109 10.88 12.94 -2.47
N LYS A 110 10.44 13.00 -3.73
CA LYS A 110 10.02 14.24 -4.41
C LYS A 110 8.52 14.19 -4.66
N PRO A 111 7.71 14.90 -3.86
CA PRO A 111 6.27 14.97 -4.08
C PRO A 111 5.97 15.83 -5.31
N GLU A 112 5.75 15.17 -6.45
CA GLU A 112 5.38 15.83 -7.71
C GLU A 112 3.93 15.51 -8.09
N PRO A 113 3.09 16.53 -8.35
CA PRO A 113 1.72 16.31 -8.81
C PRO A 113 1.72 15.78 -10.25
N LEU A 114 0.95 14.73 -10.50
CA LEU A 114 0.64 14.31 -11.87
C LEU A 114 -0.55 15.13 -12.38
N VAL A 115 -0.27 16.12 -13.23
CA VAL A 115 -1.31 16.93 -13.87
C VAL A 115 -1.76 16.26 -15.16
N ARG A 116 -3.08 16.12 -15.34
CA ARG A 116 -3.69 15.69 -16.61
C ARG A 116 -4.62 16.78 -17.09
N GLU A 117 -4.26 17.42 -18.18
CA GLU A 117 -5.08 18.44 -18.81
C GLU A 117 -6.33 17.82 -19.45
N PRO A 118 -7.48 18.52 -19.42
CA PRO A 118 -8.67 18.09 -20.12
C PRO A 118 -8.45 18.14 -21.64
N THR A 119 -9.16 17.29 -22.38
CA THR A 119 -9.08 17.24 -23.84
C THR A 119 -9.55 18.58 -24.46
N PRO A 120 -8.88 19.12 -25.49
CA PRO A 120 -9.14 20.47 -26.03
C PRO A 120 -10.57 20.76 -26.53
N ALA A 121 -11.42 19.75 -26.68
CA ALA A 121 -12.81 19.91 -27.13
C ALA A 121 -13.71 20.65 -26.12
N ALA A 122 -13.28 20.79 -24.86
CA ALA A 122 -14.00 21.54 -23.85
C ALA A 122 -13.56 23.01 -23.86
N ASN A 123 -14.34 23.88 -24.51
CA ASN A 123 -14.05 25.31 -24.63
C ASN A 123 -14.11 26.09 -23.29
N ARG A 124 -14.39 25.39 -22.17
CA ARG A 124 -14.35 25.89 -20.79
C ARG A 124 -14.03 24.76 -19.82
N VAL A 125 -13.03 24.95 -18.95
CA VAL A 125 -12.79 24.08 -17.79
C VAL A 125 -13.80 24.45 -16.70
N THR A 126 -14.74 23.57 -16.38
CA THR A 126 -15.81 23.86 -15.40
C THR A 126 -15.55 23.28 -14.01
N SER A 127 -14.54 22.43 -13.85
CA SER A 127 -14.24 21.75 -12.59
C SER A 127 -12.78 21.28 -12.51
N LEU A 128 -12.17 21.42 -11.34
CA LEU A 128 -10.88 20.83 -10.98
C LEU A 128 -11.11 19.59 -10.12
N HIS A 129 -10.52 18.46 -10.49
CA HIS A 129 -10.55 17.24 -9.70
C HIS A 129 -9.19 17.03 -9.03
N LEU A 130 -9.19 17.02 -7.69
CA LEU A 130 -8.03 16.65 -6.88
C LEU A 130 -8.17 15.19 -6.47
N VAL A 131 -7.21 14.35 -6.84
CA VAL A 131 -7.19 12.92 -6.49
C VAL A 131 -5.96 12.65 -5.65
N PHE A 132 -6.19 12.17 -4.43
CA PHE A 132 -5.13 11.75 -3.51
C PHE A 132 -4.96 10.24 -3.58
N HIS A 133 -3.73 9.77 -3.69
CA HIS A 133 -3.42 8.35 -3.61
C HIS A 133 -3.43 7.88 -2.14
N GLY A 134 -3.56 6.57 -1.92
CA GLY A 134 -3.44 6.00 -0.58
C GLY A 134 -2.03 6.12 -0.01
N SER A 135 -1.88 5.81 1.29
CA SER A 135 -0.58 5.76 1.95
C SER A 135 0.40 4.87 1.19
N ASN A 136 1.64 5.34 1.05
CA ASN A 136 2.73 4.64 0.36
C ASN A 136 2.43 4.30 -1.13
N GLN A 137 1.56 5.06 -1.76
CA GLN A 137 1.31 5.02 -3.21
C GLN A 137 1.80 6.30 -3.88
N ASN A 138 1.61 6.41 -5.19
CA ASN A 138 1.89 7.61 -5.95
C ASN A 138 0.83 7.80 -7.06
N ALA A 139 0.87 8.95 -7.72
CA ALA A 139 -0.10 9.31 -8.74
C ALA A 139 -0.08 8.40 -9.99
N ARG A 140 0.94 7.58 -10.22
CA ARG A 140 0.97 6.62 -11.35
C ARG A 140 0.22 5.33 -11.04
N GLY A 141 0.06 4.96 -9.76
CA GLY A 141 -0.63 3.74 -9.34
C GLY A 141 -2.16 3.88 -9.17
N GLY A 142 -2.67 5.10 -8.99
CA GLY A 142 -4.08 5.38 -8.69
C GLY A 142 -4.94 5.81 -9.88
N VAL A 143 -4.37 6.01 -11.07
CA VAL A 143 -5.14 6.48 -12.22
C VAL A 143 -5.81 5.30 -12.92
N ALA A 144 -6.88 4.81 -12.30
CA ALA A 144 -7.90 4.07 -13.03
C ALA A 144 -8.47 5.01 -14.09
N THR A 145 -8.19 4.69 -15.35
CA THR A 145 -8.82 5.29 -16.53
C THR A 145 -10.30 4.97 -16.53
N ARG A 146 -11.11 5.71 -15.76
CA ARG A 146 -12.55 5.72 -15.92
C ARG A 146 -13.16 7.04 -15.48
N ALA A 147 -12.81 8.10 -16.19
CA ALA A 147 -13.70 9.26 -16.32
C ALA A 147 -14.73 8.94 -17.43
N GLY A 148 -15.62 7.98 -17.17
CA GLY A 148 -16.91 7.94 -17.88
C GLY A 148 -17.85 8.96 -17.26
N PRO A 149 -18.83 9.51 -17.99
CA PRO A 149 -19.71 10.55 -17.48
C PRO A 149 -20.51 10.01 -16.29
N ARG A 150 -20.13 10.40 -15.07
CA ARG A 150 -20.99 10.27 -13.90
C ARG A 150 -21.94 11.46 -13.91
N SER A 151 -23.23 11.15 -13.99
CA SER A 151 -24.33 12.11 -13.82
C SER A 151 -24.07 13.03 -12.64
N ALA A 152 -24.15 14.34 -12.87
CA ALA A 152 -23.82 15.39 -11.92
C ALA A 152 -24.63 15.26 -10.62
N PRO A 153 -24.01 15.34 -9.43
CA PRO A 153 -24.75 15.58 -8.20
C PRO A 153 -25.23 17.04 -8.16
N ARG A 154 -26.47 17.25 -7.71
CA ARG A 154 -27.07 18.58 -7.49
C ARG A 154 -26.15 19.42 -6.60
N SER A 155 -25.80 20.60 -7.07
CA SER A 155 -24.90 21.52 -6.36
C SER A 155 -25.59 22.19 -5.17
N THR A 156 -25.05 21.99 -3.98
CA THR A 156 -25.32 22.88 -2.85
C THR A 156 -24.38 24.07 -2.97
N ARG A 157 -24.91 25.25 -3.33
CA ARG A 157 -24.12 26.50 -3.36
C ARG A 157 -23.79 26.91 -1.93
N VAL A 158 -22.51 26.92 -1.57
CA VAL A 158 -22.03 27.69 -0.41
C VAL A 158 -21.65 29.08 -0.91
N ARG A 159 -22.42 30.10 -0.49
CA ARG A 159 -22.05 31.51 -0.71
C ARG A 159 -21.01 31.90 0.35
N ALA A 160 -19.80 32.24 -0.06
CA ALA A 160 -18.87 32.99 0.77
C ALA A 160 -19.28 34.47 0.76
N ALA A 161 -19.61 35.03 1.92
CA ALA A 161 -19.83 36.45 2.10
C ALA A 161 -18.47 37.12 2.40
N LEU A 162 -17.97 37.93 1.47
CA LEU A 162 -16.86 38.85 1.71
C LEU A 162 -17.46 40.19 2.17
N SER A 163 -17.37 40.51 3.47
CA SER A 163 -17.66 41.86 3.95
C SER A 163 -16.37 42.68 3.97
N GLY A 164 -16.19 43.53 2.97
CA GLY A 164 -15.28 44.67 3.07
C GLY A 164 -15.98 45.83 3.78
N ARG A 165 -15.35 46.41 4.80
CA ARG A 165 -15.64 47.78 5.24
C ARG A 165 -14.35 48.58 5.16
N ALA A 166 -14.31 49.48 4.19
CA ALA A 166 -13.45 50.65 4.21
C ALA A 166 -14.22 51.79 4.89
N ARG A 167 -13.59 52.45 5.86
CA ARG A 167 -13.58 53.90 6.01
C ARG A 167 -12.23 54.28 6.60
#